data_AF-A0A7J6PWM8-F1
#
_entry.id   AF-A0A7J6PWM8-F1
#
_cell.length_a   1.000
_cell.length_b   1.000
_cell.length_c   1.000
_cell.angle_alpha   90.00
_cell.angle_beta   90.00
_cell.angle_gamma   90.00
#
_symmetry.space_group_name_H-M   'P 1'
#
loop_
_entity.id
_entity.type
_entity.pdbx_description
1 polymer ?
#
loop_
_entity_poly.entity_id
_entity_poly.type
_entity_poly.pdbx_seq_one_letter_code
_entity_poly.pdbx_strand_id
1 'polypeptide(L)'
;MSISKVEADAQGKKEVKADSADQLFEDARDDLGVLSNLLVEIETMRSVGEGVPEEKVYEILMQLQKIRRNHRQLRAVAMADEEAINQAVKSQMHEAI
;
A
#
# COMPACT_ATOMS: atom_id res chain seq x y z
N MET A 1 36.14 37.23 -2.30
CA MET A 1 35.51 36.58 -1.14
C MET A 1 34.54 35.55 -1.68
N SER A 2 34.93 34.28 -1.64
CA SER A 2 34.19 33.18 -2.28
C SER A 2 33.24 32.57 -1.27
N ILE A 3 31.94 32.71 -1.53
CA ILE A 3 30.90 32.01 -0.77
C ILE A 3 30.88 30.58 -1.32
N SER A 4 31.29 29.62 -0.49
CA SER A 4 31.34 28.19 -0.81
C SER A 4 29.96 27.67 -1.15
N LYS A 5 29.85 27.09 -2.35
CA LYS A 5 28.65 26.57 -2.99
C LYS A 5 28.27 25.18 -2.48
N VAL A 6 28.22 24.97 -1.16
CA VAL A 6 28.07 23.63 -0.55
C VAL A 6 26.81 23.48 0.32
N GLU A 7 26.05 24.55 0.57
CA GLU A 7 24.87 24.49 1.45
C GLU A 7 23.52 24.36 0.71
N ALA A 8 23.50 23.84 -0.52
CA ALA A 8 22.27 23.69 -1.32
C ALA A 8 21.82 22.24 -1.57
N ASP A 9 22.56 21.23 -1.09
CA ASP A 9 22.25 19.81 -1.39
C ASP A 9 21.77 19.01 -0.16
N ALA A 10 21.30 19.67 0.89
CA ALA A 10 20.72 19.01 2.07
C ALA A 10 19.18 18.87 2.03
N GLN A 11 18.52 19.32 0.96
CA GLN A 11 17.05 19.45 0.94
C GLN A 11 16.40 18.86 -0.31
N GLY A 12 16.85 17.66 -0.74
CA GLY A 12 16.29 16.99 -1.91
C GLY A 12 16.15 15.47 -1.80
N LYS A 13 16.48 14.86 -0.66
CA LYS A 13 16.47 13.40 -0.50
C LYS A 13 15.93 12.98 0.86
N LYS A 14 14.61 13.02 1.04
CA LYS A 14 13.84 12.17 1.98
C LYS A 14 12.41 12.71 2.02
N GLU A 15 11.51 12.06 1.28
CA GLU A 15 10.06 12.03 1.59
C GLU A 15 9.27 11.11 0.63
N VAL A 16 9.86 10.67 -0.49
CA VAL A 16 9.13 9.86 -1.50
C VAL A 16 8.72 8.45 -1.04
N LYS A 17 9.19 7.93 0.11
CA LYS A 17 8.86 6.56 0.56
C LYS A 17 7.67 6.47 1.51
N ALA A 18 7.47 7.42 2.41
CA ALA A 18 6.39 7.36 3.40
C ALA A 18 5.03 7.64 2.75
N ASP A 19 4.94 8.69 1.92
CA ASP A 19 3.74 9.04 1.15
C ASP A 19 3.26 7.88 0.26
N SER A 20 4.19 7.04 -0.21
CA SER A 20 3.85 5.89 -1.06
C SER A 20 3.20 4.72 -0.30
N ALA A 21 3.55 4.53 0.98
CA ALA A 21 3.02 3.44 1.79
C ALA A 21 1.63 3.79 2.35
N ASP A 22 1.46 5.03 2.81
CA ASP A 22 0.17 5.54 3.27
C ASP A 22 -0.86 5.55 2.13
N GLN A 23 -0.46 5.99 0.93
CA GLN A 23 -1.31 5.88 -0.26
C GLN A 23 -1.66 4.43 -0.59
N LEU A 24 -0.73 3.47 -0.46
CA LEU A 24 -1.02 2.05 -0.68
C LEU A 24 -2.02 1.50 0.34
N PHE A 25 -2.00 1.98 1.59
CA PHE A 25 -2.99 1.62 2.60
C PHE A 25 -4.36 2.22 2.31
N GLU A 26 -4.41 3.48 1.90
CA GLU A 26 -5.66 4.13 1.46
C GLU A 26 -6.26 3.39 0.26
N ASP A 27 -5.46 3.11 -0.77
CA ASP A 27 -5.88 2.36 -1.95
C ASP A 27 -6.41 0.97 -1.57
N ALA A 28 -5.73 0.26 -0.65
CA ALA A 28 -6.16 -1.06 -0.18
C ALA A 28 -7.47 -0.99 0.63
N ARG A 29 -7.67 0.07 1.41
CA ARG A 29 -8.90 0.32 2.16
C ARG A 29 -10.07 0.60 1.22
N ASP A 30 -9.88 1.50 0.26
CA ASP A 30 -10.89 1.84 -0.74
C ASP A 30 -11.26 0.61 -1.56
N ASP A 31 -10.27 -0.20 -1.93
CA ASP A 31 -10.51 -1.44 -2.64
C ASP A 31 -11.38 -2.44 -1.86
N LEU A 32 -11.18 -2.54 -0.55
CA LEU A 32 -12.06 -3.34 0.32
C LEU A 32 -13.47 -2.75 0.42
N GLY A 33 -13.58 -1.42 0.44
CA GLY A 33 -14.87 -0.71 0.42
C GLY A 33 -15.67 -1.02 -0.85
N VAL A 34 -15.02 -0.97 -2.01
CA VAL A 34 -15.63 -1.35 -3.30
C VAL A 34 -16.09 -2.80 -3.28
N LEU A 35 -15.24 -3.72 -2.82
CA LEU A 35 -15.62 -5.14 -2.71
C LEU A 35 -16.83 -5.35 -1.80
N SER A 36 -16.86 -4.67 -0.65
CA SER A 36 -17.98 -4.74 0.28
C SER A 36 -19.29 -4.29 -0.37
N ASN A 37 -19.26 -3.21 -1.15
CA ASN A 37 -20.45 -2.72 -1.86
C ASN A 37 -20.94 -3.71 -2.92
N LEU A 38 -20.03 -4.30 -3.70
CA LEU A 38 -20.37 -5.31 -4.71
C LEU A 38 -21.02 -6.55 -4.08
N LEU A 39 -20.52 -6.99 -2.92
CA LEU A 39 -21.09 -8.13 -2.19
C LEU A 39 -22.49 -7.82 -1.64
N VAL A 40 -22.70 -6.61 -1.12
CA VAL A 40 -24.03 -6.16 -0.65
C VAL A 40 -25.02 -6.09 -1.81
N GLU A 41 -24.59 -5.59 -2.98
CA GLU A 41 -25.43 -5.53 -4.17
C GLU A 41 -25.88 -6.94 -4.58
N ILE A 42 -24.95 -7.90 -4.66
CA ILE A 42 -25.26 -9.29 -4.98
C ILE A 42 -26.21 -9.93 -3.96
N GLU A 43 -25.97 -9.71 -2.67
CA GLU A 43 -26.85 -10.25 -1.63
C GLU A 43 -28.25 -9.61 -1.72
N THR A 44 -28.34 -8.33 -2.07
CA THR A 44 -29.62 -7.64 -2.29
C THR A 44 -30.38 -8.29 -3.46
N MET A 45 -29.73 -8.51 -4.60
CA MET A 45 -30.34 -9.19 -5.75
C MET A 45 -30.85 -10.58 -5.37
N ARG A 46 -30.03 -11.37 -4.67
CA ARG A 46 -30.42 -12.71 -4.20
C ARG A 46 -31.59 -12.66 -3.23
N SER A 47 -31.66 -11.66 -2.36
CA SER A 47 -32.74 -11.51 -1.37
C SER A 47 -34.10 -11.25 -2.02
N VAL A 48 -34.13 -10.57 -3.17
CA VAL A 48 -35.35 -10.31 -3.94
C VAL A 48 -35.65 -11.40 -4.98
N GLY A 49 -34.85 -12.48 -5.01
CA GLY A 49 -35.02 -13.60 -5.93
C GLY A 49 -34.50 -13.34 -7.34
N GLU A 50 -33.75 -12.27 -7.55
CA GLU A 50 -33.08 -12.00 -8.81
C GLU A 50 -31.82 -12.87 -8.96
N GLY A 51 -31.55 -13.31 -10.20
CA GLY A 51 -30.29 -13.96 -10.54
C GLY A 51 -29.14 -12.96 -10.51
N VAL A 52 -27.94 -13.42 -10.14
CA VAL A 52 -26.73 -12.60 -10.18
C VAL A 52 -26.20 -12.57 -11.62
N PRO A 53 -26.06 -11.40 -12.26
CA PRO A 53 -25.48 -11.29 -13.60
C PRO A 53 -24.01 -11.70 -13.60
N GLU A 54 -23.54 -12.28 -14.70
CA GLU A 54 -22.14 -12.71 -14.84
C GLU A 54 -21.16 -11.53 -14.74
N GLU A 55 -21.56 -10.36 -15.22
CA GLU A 55 -20.79 -9.12 -15.13
C GLU A 55 -20.48 -8.74 -13.68
N LYS A 56 -21.44 -8.94 -12.76
CA LYS A 56 -21.25 -8.67 -11.32
C LYS A 56 -20.24 -9.63 -10.68
N VAL A 57 -20.25 -10.89 -11.12
CA VAL A 57 -19.24 -11.87 -10.69
C VAL A 57 -17.86 -11.45 -11.21
N TYR A 58 -17.78 -10.98 -12.45
CA TYR A 58 -16.53 -10.50 -13.04
C TYR A 58 -15.98 -9.26 -12.31
N GLU A 59 -16.84 -8.30 -11.95
CA GLU A 59 -16.46 -7.12 -11.16
C GLU A 59 -15.83 -7.54 -9.81
N ILE A 60 -16.42 -8.50 -9.10
CA ILE A 60 -15.83 -9.05 -7.87
C ILE A 60 -14.46 -9.67 -8.12
N LEU A 61 -14.33 -10.49 -9.16
CA LEU A 61 -13.07 -11.17 -9.47
C LEU A 61 -11.96 -10.18 -9.79
N MET A 62 -12.26 -9.12 -10.54
CA MET A 62 -11.32 -8.03 -10.81
C MET A 62 -10.92 -7.31 -9.52
N GLN A 63 -11.89 -6.99 -8.67
CA GLN A 63 -11.62 -6.28 -7.41
C GLN A 63 -10.75 -7.12 -6.46
N LEU A 64 -11.00 -8.43 -6.37
CA LEU A 64 -10.16 -9.37 -5.60
C LEU A 64 -8.73 -9.46 -6.13
N GLN A 65 -8.54 -9.40 -7.46
CA GLN A 65 -7.20 -9.37 -8.05
C GLN A 65 -6.46 -8.08 -7.68
N LYS A 66 -7.16 -6.93 -7.68
CA LYS A 66 -6.59 -5.64 -7.28
C LYS A 66 -6.17 -5.64 -5.81
N ILE A 67 -7.05 -6.09 -4.91
CA ILE A 67 -6.76 -6.25 -3.47
C ILE A 67 -5.53 -7.15 -3.28
N ARG A 68 -5.46 -8.28 -4.00
CA ARG A 68 -4.31 -9.19 -3.92
C ARG A 68 -3.00 -8.52 -4.34
N ARG A 69 -3.03 -7.67 -5.36
CA ARG A 69 -1.85 -6.92 -5.81
C ARG A 69 -1.40 -5.92 -4.74
N ASN A 70 -2.32 -5.11 -4.22
CA ASN A 70 -2.02 -4.10 -3.21
C ASN A 70 -1.50 -4.74 -1.91
N HIS A 71 -2.10 -5.86 -1.48
CA HIS A 71 -1.61 -6.64 -0.35
C HIS A 71 -0.18 -7.14 -0.53
N ARG A 72 0.21 -7.58 -1.75
CA ARG A 72 1.60 -7.97 -2.03
C ARG A 72 2.56 -6.78 -1.96
N GLN A 73 2.15 -5.61 -2.44
CA GLN A 73 2.97 -4.40 -2.37
C GLN A 73 3.16 -3.95 -0.93
N LEU A 74 2.09 -3.90 -0.13
CA LEU A 74 2.15 -3.60 1.30
C LEU A 74 3.07 -4.57 2.05
N ARG A 75 2.99 -5.87 1.75
CA ARG A 75 3.90 -6.86 2.34
C ARG A 75 5.37 -6.59 1.97
N ALA A 76 5.64 -6.22 0.72
CA ALA A 76 7.00 -5.91 0.29
C ALA A 76 7.56 -4.68 1.01
N VAL A 77 6.74 -3.65 1.23
CA VAL A 77 7.10 -2.47 2.04
C VAL A 77 7.44 -2.88 3.47
N ALA A 78 6.57 -3.65 4.12
CA ALA A 78 6.79 -4.10 5.50
C ALA A 78 8.10 -4.91 5.66
N MET A 79 8.41 -5.79 4.71
CA MET A 79 9.67 -6.55 4.74
C MET A 79 10.92 -5.66 4.55
N ALA A 80 10.83 -4.63 3.70
CA ALA A 80 11.93 -3.70 3.50
C ALA A 80 12.19 -2.84 4.75
N ASP A 81 11.14 -2.43 5.44
CA ASP A 81 11.25 -1.67 6.69
C ASP A 81 11.85 -2.54 7.81
N GLU A 82 11.45 -3.80 7.92
CA GLU A 82 12.05 -4.75 8.86
C GLU A 82 13.55 -4.96 8.61
N GLU A 83 13.96 -5.07 7.34
CA GLU A 83 15.37 -5.18 6.96
C GLU A 83 16.16 -3.91 7.30
N ALA A 84 15.59 -2.72 7.05
CA ALA A 84 16.21 -1.44 7.37
C ALA A 84 16.41 -1.26 8.89
N ILE A 85 15.42 -1.64 9.70
CA ILE A 85 15.53 -1.61 11.17
C ILE A 85 16.64 -2.56 11.63
N ASN A 86 16.68 -3.79 11.11
CA ASN A 86 17.70 -4.77 11.47
C ASN A 86 19.12 -4.30 11.11
N GLN A 87 19.30 -3.59 10.00
CA GLN A 87 20.58 -2.99 9.63
C GLN A 87 20.97 -1.84 10.56
N ALA A 88 20.04 -0.94 10.88
CA ALA A 88 20.30 0.20 11.78
C ALA A 88 20.72 -0.27 13.18
N VAL A 89 20.07 -1.30 13.73
CA VAL A 89 20.45 -1.90 15.01
C VAL A 89 21.87 -2.47 14.97
N LYS A 90 22.22 -3.22 13.91
CA LYS A 90 23.58 -3.79 13.76
C LYS A 90 24.65 -2.70 13.69
N SER A 91 24.41 -1.62 12.95
CA SER A 91 25.36 -0.51 12.84
C SER A 91 25.60 0.19 14.18
N GLN A 92 24.55 0.44 14.97
CA GLN A 92 24.70 1.03 16.30
C GLN A 92 25.47 0.12 17.27
N MET A 93 25.27 -1.20 17.21
CA MET A 93 26.03 -2.14 18.05
C MET A 93 27.52 -2.17 17.69
N HIS A 94 27.88 -1.94 16.44
CA HIS A 94 29.28 -1.86 16.01
C HIS A 94 29.96 -0.53 16.36
N GLU A 95 29.23 0.58 16.42
CA GLU A 95 29.77 1.88 16.84
C GLU A 95 29.96 2.00 18.37
N ALA A 96 29.29 1.15 19.16
CA ALA A 96 29.35 1.15 20.62
C ALA A 96 30.46 0.27 21.23
N ILE A 97 31.31 -0.35 20.40
CA ILE A 97 32.45 -1.22 20.78
C ILE A 97 33.76 -0.57 20.34
#